data_AF-A0A4Z0N7L6-F1
#
_entry.id   AF-A0A4Z0N7L6-F1
#
_cell.length_a   1.000
_cell.length_b   1.000
_cell.length_c   1.000
_cell.angle_alpha   90.00
_cell.angle_beta   90.00
_cell.angle_gamma   90.00
#
_symmetry.space_group_name_H-M   'P 1'
#
loop_
_entity.id
_entity.type
_entity.pdbx_description
1 polymer ?
#
loop_
_entity_poly.entity_id
_entity_poly.type
_entity_poly.pdbx_seq_one_letter_code
_entity_poly.pdbx_strand_id
1 'polypeptide(L)'
;MTAGIVEPLYERFARYRPPPGLVVCDQCGPEWSTDDIRSTPLRSLSLLQLEAIHVMSLDDDGFRHFFPRLIEALLSEKSPVFAFDLSRLRGRVPSWPEPEAQAVADLVDDLWPRLLGRYPGELGYFSDSPTLIDFTYWCDQPVPTALARWQATDTVTAAHHLADLVEWAFTGGEPIEPAVRQPVLDWLRRPVVGERLHAAKLATAHELWTVCAGGGLSCR
;
A
#
# COMPACT_ATOMS: atom_id res chain seq x y z
N MET A 1 12.11 -9.66 8.49
CA MET A 1 11.09 -10.31 7.62
C MET A 1 10.82 -9.54 6.33
N THR A 2 11.19 -8.25 6.25
CA THR A 2 11.00 -7.37 5.08
C THR A 2 11.98 -7.61 3.93
N ALA A 3 13.22 -8.06 4.23
CA ALA A 3 14.26 -8.28 3.22
C ALA A 3 13.78 -9.14 2.03
N GLY A 4 13.11 -10.26 2.29
CA GLY A 4 12.63 -11.15 1.23
C GLY A 4 11.56 -10.56 0.29
N ILE A 5 10.91 -9.45 0.67
CA ILE A 5 9.91 -8.76 -0.17
C ILE A 5 10.60 -7.80 -1.14
N VAL A 6 11.67 -7.14 -0.70
CA VAL A 6 12.29 -6.03 -1.45
C VAL A 6 13.50 -6.45 -2.27
N GLU A 7 14.12 -7.59 -2.00
CA GLU A 7 15.27 -8.06 -2.80
C GLU A 7 14.97 -8.13 -4.31
N PRO A 8 13.85 -8.70 -4.77
CA PRO A 8 13.53 -8.72 -6.20
C PRO A 8 13.43 -7.32 -6.83
N LEU A 9 12.98 -6.33 -6.06
CA LEU A 9 12.95 -4.94 -6.50
C LEU A 9 14.38 -4.39 -6.63
N TYR A 10 15.23 -4.57 -5.61
CA TYR A 10 16.61 -4.13 -5.69
C TYR A 10 17.35 -4.75 -6.88
N GLU A 11 17.16 -6.04 -7.15
CA GLU A 11 17.72 -6.72 -8.31
C GLU A 11 17.19 -6.13 -9.62
N ARG A 12 15.87 -5.97 -9.75
CA ARG A 12 15.21 -5.43 -10.95
C ARG A 12 15.68 -4.02 -11.28
N PHE A 13 15.76 -3.17 -10.26
CA PHE A 13 15.99 -1.73 -10.41
C PHE A 13 17.47 -1.33 -10.25
N ALA A 14 18.38 -2.26 -10.00
CA ALA A 14 19.83 -1.99 -9.83
C ALA A 14 20.48 -1.28 -11.04
N ARG A 15 19.89 -1.39 -12.23
CA ARG A 15 20.41 -0.75 -13.46
C ARG A 15 20.25 0.77 -13.46
N TYR A 16 19.28 1.30 -12.71
CA TYR A 16 19.03 2.73 -12.66
C TYR A 16 20.04 3.43 -11.74
N ARG A 17 20.44 4.63 -12.14
CA ARG A 17 21.43 5.45 -11.43
C ARG A 17 20.72 6.62 -10.75
N PRO A 18 21.29 7.16 -9.65
CA PRO A 18 20.77 8.40 -9.08
C PRO A 18 20.84 9.51 -10.15
N PRO A 19 19.82 10.38 -10.24
CA PRO A 19 19.75 11.38 -11.28
C PRO A 19 20.89 12.41 -11.10
N PRO A 20 21.57 12.83 -12.19
CA PRO A 20 22.72 13.73 -12.11
C PRO A 20 22.35 15.14 -11.65
N GLY A 21 21.06 15.51 -11.76
CA GLY A 21 20.49 16.77 -11.28
C GLY A 21 19.74 16.66 -9.95
N LEU A 22 20.02 15.64 -9.13
CA LEU A 22 19.39 15.50 -7.80
C LEU A 22 19.57 16.78 -6.96
N VAL A 23 18.48 17.28 -6.37
CA VAL A 23 18.45 18.45 -5.50
C VAL A 23 17.76 18.07 -4.19
N VAL A 24 18.31 18.52 -3.06
CA VAL A 24 17.66 18.45 -1.75
C VAL A 24 16.85 19.74 -1.55
N CYS A 25 15.61 19.61 -1.12
CA CYS A 25 14.76 20.72 -0.73
C CYS A 25 15.26 21.36 0.56
N ASP A 26 15.67 22.64 0.48
CA ASP A 26 16.19 23.41 1.62
C ASP A 26 15.23 23.50 2.82
N GLN A 27 13.92 23.32 2.59
CA GLN A 27 12.90 23.35 3.66
C GLN A 27 12.56 21.97 4.22
N CYS A 28 12.74 20.94 3.40
CA CYS A 28 12.29 19.58 3.69
C CYS A 28 13.41 18.74 4.33
N GLY A 29 14.67 19.06 4.03
CA GLY A 29 15.84 18.43 4.61
C GLY A 29 17.01 19.40 4.76
N PRO A 30 16.85 20.51 5.50
CA PRO A 30 17.90 21.51 5.71
C PRO A 30 19.20 20.93 6.31
N GLU A 31 19.14 19.75 6.93
CA GLU A 31 20.27 19.04 7.52
C GLU A 31 21.11 18.24 6.51
N TRP A 32 20.65 18.04 5.27
CA TRP A 32 21.36 17.27 4.25
C TRP A 32 21.71 18.10 3.03
N SER A 33 22.92 17.92 2.53
CA SER A 33 23.31 18.37 1.20
C SER A 33 23.04 17.29 0.13
N THR A 34 23.02 17.68 -1.14
CA THR A 34 22.99 16.73 -2.26
C THR A 34 24.15 15.73 -2.20
N ASP A 35 25.34 16.15 -1.75
CA ASP A 35 26.51 15.27 -1.64
C ASP A 35 26.36 14.26 -0.50
N ASP A 36 25.70 14.63 0.60
CA ASP A 36 25.36 13.70 1.69
C ASP A 36 24.43 12.59 1.19
N ILE A 37 23.38 12.95 0.44
CA ILE A 37 22.45 11.97 -0.14
C ILE A 37 23.16 11.05 -1.13
N ARG A 38 24.03 11.60 -2.00
CA ARG A 38 24.75 10.82 -3.02
C ARG A 38 25.78 9.86 -2.44
N SER A 39 26.42 10.24 -1.34
CA SER A 39 27.42 9.42 -0.66
C SER A 39 26.79 8.36 0.27
N THR A 40 25.52 8.56 0.66
CA THR A 40 24.78 7.60 1.48
C THR A 40 24.40 6.37 0.64
N PRO A 41 24.70 5.14 1.09
CA PRO A 41 24.23 3.93 0.42
C PRO A 41 22.71 3.93 0.29
N LEU A 42 22.17 3.54 -0.87
CA LEU A 42 20.73 3.56 -1.14
C LEU A 42 19.90 2.92 -0.02
N ARG A 43 20.33 1.74 0.48
CA ARG A 43 19.66 1.01 1.58
C ARG A 43 19.65 1.74 2.92
N SER A 44 20.52 2.72 3.09
CA SER A 44 20.68 3.49 4.32
C SER A 44 19.91 4.80 4.31
N LEU A 45 19.32 5.21 3.18
CA LEU A 45 18.53 6.43 3.10
C LEU A 45 17.26 6.32 3.96
N SER A 46 16.98 7.30 4.81
CA SER A 46 15.74 7.36 5.60
C SER A 46 14.54 7.78 4.75
N LEU A 47 13.31 7.60 5.25
CA LEU A 47 12.11 8.16 4.60
C LEU A 47 12.21 9.69 4.48
N LEU A 48 12.71 10.38 5.51
CA LEU A 48 12.90 11.83 5.49
C LEU A 48 13.89 12.27 4.40
N GLN A 49 14.95 11.49 4.18
CA GLN A 49 15.90 11.78 3.09
C GLN A 49 15.26 11.58 1.70
N LEU A 50 14.43 10.54 1.53
CA LEU A 50 13.68 10.33 0.28
C LEU A 50 12.64 11.43 0.04
N GLU A 51 12.02 11.94 1.09
CA GLU A 51 11.12 13.08 1.01
C GLU A 51 11.86 14.37 0.67
N ALA A 52 13.02 14.59 1.29
CA ALA A 52 13.83 15.78 1.08
C ALA A 52 14.31 15.94 -0.38
N ILE A 53 14.47 14.83 -1.12
CA ILE A 53 14.76 14.86 -2.56
C ILE A 53 13.51 14.86 -3.44
N HIS A 54 12.31 14.96 -2.84
CA HIS A 54 11.03 14.84 -3.51
C HIS A 54 10.96 13.63 -4.45
N VAL A 55 11.24 12.43 -3.94
CA VAL A 55 11.39 11.21 -4.76
C VAL A 55 10.24 10.99 -5.76
N MET A 56 8.99 11.30 -5.39
CA MET A 56 7.82 11.17 -6.25
C MET A 56 7.75 12.16 -7.42
N SER A 57 8.57 13.22 -7.38
CA SER A 57 8.65 14.26 -8.42
C SER A 57 9.83 14.05 -9.38
N LEU A 58 10.67 13.04 -9.15
CA LEU A 58 11.75 12.67 -10.07
C LEU A 58 11.19 12.11 -11.38
N ASP A 59 12.00 12.17 -12.44
CA ASP A 59 11.72 11.44 -13.69
C ASP A 59 11.70 9.91 -13.46
N ASP A 60 11.27 9.15 -14.46
CA ASP A 60 11.07 7.71 -14.32
C ASP A 60 12.34 6.94 -13.99
N ASP A 61 13.49 7.29 -14.55
CA ASP A 61 14.74 6.59 -14.23
C ASP A 61 15.20 6.92 -12.80
N GLY A 62 15.13 8.19 -12.41
CA GLY A 62 15.48 8.66 -11.07
C GLY A 62 14.56 8.06 -10.01
N PHE A 63 13.25 8.03 -10.24
CA PHE A 63 12.31 7.39 -9.32
C PHE A 63 12.54 5.88 -9.23
N ARG A 64 12.73 5.19 -10.37
CA ARG A 64 13.02 3.75 -10.41
C ARG A 64 14.29 3.38 -9.64
N HIS A 65 15.30 4.27 -9.61
CA HIS A 65 16.49 4.08 -8.77
C HIS A 65 16.14 4.03 -7.27
N PHE A 66 15.26 4.91 -6.80
CA PHE A 66 14.89 5.01 -5.37
C PHE A 66 13.69 4.14 -4.98
N PHE A 67 12.93 3.61 -5.94
CA PHE A 67 11.69 2.85 -5.69
C PHE A 67 11.87 1.66 -4.73
N PRO A 68 12.87 0.76 -4.90
CA PRO A 68 13.08 -0.35 -3.96
C PRO A 68 13.28 0.13 -2.52
N ARG A 69 14.01 1.25 -2.36
CA ARG A 69 14.28 1.82 -1.04
C ARG A 69 13.04 2.45 -0.43
N LEU A 70 12.25 3.16 -1.23
CA LEU A 70 10.97 3.72 -0.77
C LEU A 70 10.07 2.61 -0.22
N ILE A 71 9.92 1.50 -0.95
CA ILE A 71 9.11 0.35 -0.50
C ILE A 71 9.70 -0.28 0.77
N GLU A 72 11.01 -0.51 0.83
CA GLU A 72 11.66 -1.10 2.02
C GLU A 72 11.48 -0.24 3.28
N ALA A 73 11.57 1.08 3.11
CA ALA A 73 11.41 2.03 4.19
C ALA A 73 9.93 2.12 4.64
N LEU A 74 8.97 2.14 3.71
CA LEU A 74 7.54 2.08 4.02
C LEU A 74 7.14 0.78 4.74
N LEU A 75 7.75 -0.36 4.38
CA LEU A 75 7.55 -1.64 5.08
C LEU A 75 8.03 -1.63 6.53
N SER A 76 8.87 -0.67 6.90
CA SER A 76 9.44 -0.56 8.25
C SER A 76 8.74 0.49 9.12
N GLU A 77 8.00 1.42 8.53
CA GLU A 77 7.37 2.55 9.21
C GLU A 77 5.84 2.44 9.17
N LYS A 78 5.17 2.27 10.32
CA LYS A 78 3.70 2.05 10.37
C LYS A 78 2.87 3.29 10.02
N SER A 79 3.36 4.46 10.37
CA SER A 79 2.63 5.72 10.19
C SER A 79 3.64 6.81 9.84
N PRO A 80 4.15 6.80 8.60
CA PRO A 80 5.10 7.80 8.16
C PRO A 80 4.46 9.18 8.33
N VAL A 81 5.20 10.09 8.98
CA VAL A 81 4.75 11.47 9.26
C VAL A 81 4.36 12.21 7.97
N PHE A 82 4.94 11.78 6.86
CA PHE A 82 4.67 12.28 5.52
C PHE A 82 4.28 11.10 4.63
N ALA A 83 3.04 11.11 4.15
CA ALA A 83 2.64 10.20 3.10
C ALA A 83 3.18 10.76 1.79
N PHE A 84 4.13 10.05 1.18
CA PHE A 84 4.46 10.26 -0.22
C PHE A 84 3.16 10.23 -1.02
N ASP A 85 3.03 11.08 -2.03
CA ASP A 85 1.89 11.06 -2.95
C ASP A 85 1.99 9.82 -3.88
N LEU A 86 1.80 8.63 -3.29
CA LEU A 86 1.89 7.34 -3.94
C LEU A 86 0.81 7.17 -5.02
N SER A 87 -0.23 8.00 -5.01
CA SER A 87 -1.22 8.06 -6.09
C SER A 87 -0.58 8.30 -7.46
N ARG A 88 0.57 8.98 -7.51
CA ARG A 88 1.36 9.21 -8.74
C ARG A 88 1.98 7.95 -9.33
N LEU A 89 1.97 6.82 -8.64
CA LEU A 89 2.29 5.53 -9.25
C LEU A 89 1.28 5.17 -10.34
N ARG A 90 0.04 5.65 -10.22
CA ARG A 90 -1.03 5.40 -11.17
C ARG A 90 -0.67 6.03 -12.52
N GLY A 91 -0.75 5.23 -13.58
CA GLY A 91 -0.36 5.66 -14.93
C GLY A 91 1.16 5.74 -15.16
N ARG A 92 1.96 5.80 -14.09
CA ARG A 92 3.43 5.76 -14.16
C ARG A 92 3.96 4.32 -14.25
N VAL A 93 3.49 3.41 -13.40
CA VAL A 93 3.92 2.00 -13.44
C VAL A 93 3.64 1.36 -14.81
N PRO A 94 2.47 1.57 -15.45
CA PRO A 94 2.19 1.02 -16.79
C PRO A 94 3.05 1.59 -17.92
N SER A 95 3.67 2.77 -17.74
CA SER A 95 4.58 3.33 -18.75
C SER A 95 6.01 2.80 -18.63
N TRP A 96 6.31 2.03 -17.58
CA TRP A 96 7.62 1.40 -17.42
C TRP A 96 7.78 0.21 -18.36
N PRO A 97 9.03 -0.24 -18.61
CA PRO A 97 9.23 -1.47 -19.35
C PRO A 97 8.60 -2.65 -18.59
N GLU A 98 8.08 -3.61 -19.34
CA GLU A 98 7.32 -4.76 -18.82
C GLU A 98 7.97 -5.44 -17.60
N PRO A 99 9.29 -5.71 -17.58
CA PRO A 99 9.89 -6.40 -16.44
C PRO A 99 9.88 -5.59 -15.14
N GLU A 100 9.89 -4.26 -15.23
CA GLU A 100 9.74 -3.37 -14.09
C GLU A 100 8.30 -3.32 -13.60
N ALA A 101 7.32 -3.19 -14.50
CA ALA A 101 5.90 -3.20 -14.15
C ALA A 101 5.52 -4.53 -13.49
N GLN A 102 6.01 -5.65 -14.02
CA GLN A 102 5.80 -6.98 -13.44
C GLN A 102 6.40 -7.09 -12.03
N ALA A 103 7.57 -6.51 -11.77
CA ALA A 103 8.15 -6.55 -10.42
C ALA A 103 7.30 -5.77 -9.39
N VAL A 104 6.61 -4.71 -9.83
CA VAL A 104 5.63 -4.00 -8.98
C VAL A 104 4.37 -4.84 -8.77
N ALA A 105 3.90 -5.53 -9.80
CA ALA A 105 2.76 -6.46 -9.67
C ALA A 105 3.08 -7.61 -8.70
N ASP A 106 4.26 -8.22 -8.81
CA ASP A 106 4.74 -9.28 -7.93
C ASP A 106 4.84 -8.79 -6.48
N LEU A 107 5.32 -7.56 -6.25
CA LEU A 107 5.31 -6.92 -4.93
C LEU A 107 3.90 -6.88 -4.34
N VAL A 108 2.92 -6.35 -5.10
CA VAL A 108 1.53 -6.24 -4.63
C VAL A 108 0.95 -7.62 -4.33
N ASP A 109 1.18 -8.59 -5.22
CA ASP A 109 0.74 -9.98 -5.04
C ASP A 109 1.36 -10.64 -3.80
N ASP A 110 2.59 -10.29 -3.42
CA ASP A 110 3.27 -10.76 -2.22
C ASP A 110 2.79 -10.10 -0.92
N LEU A 111 2.34 -8.84 -0.97
CA LEU A 111 1.87 -8.10 0.21
C LEU A 111 0.55 -8.66 0.75
N TRP A 112 -0.39 -9.01 -0.14
CA TRP A 112 -1.71 -9.53 0.24
C TRP A 112 -1.70 -10.76 1.15
N PRO A 113 -1.04 -11.89 0.79
CA PRO A 113 -1.02 -13.06 1.66
C PRO A 113 -0.30 -12.79 3.00
N ARG A 114 0.64 -11.84 3.04
CA ARG A 114 1.33 -11.46 4.27
C ARG A 114 0.45 -10.65 5.20
N LEU A 115 -0.33 -9.70 4.66
CA LEU A 115 -1.33 -8.96 5.42
C LEU A 115 -2.36 -9.95 5.99
N LEU A 116 -2.98 -10.75 5.13
CA LEU A 116 -4.05 -11.66 5.52
C LEU A 116 -3.59 -12.83 6.40
N GLY A 117 -2.29 -13.14 6.38
CA GLY A 117 -1.67 -14.20 7.17
C GLY A 117 -1.36 -13.82 8.62
N ARG A 118 -1.38 -12.53 8.99
CA ARG A 118 -1.11 -12.08 10.36
C ARG A 118 -1.99 -10.91 10.79
N TYR A 119 -2.51 -10.96 12.02
CA TYR A 119 -3.32 -9.90 12.61
C TYR A 119 -2.85 -9.58 14.04
N PRO A 120 -2.60 -8.31 14.38
CA PRO A 120 -2.51 -7.15 13.47
C PRO A 120 -1.43 -7.31 12.39
N GLY A 121 -1.55 -6.58 11.29
CA GLY A 121 -0.54 -6.56 10.23
C GLY A 121 0.83 -6.07 10.72
N GLU A 122 1.90 -6.60 10.15
CA GLU A 122 3.30 -6.21 10.45
C GLU A 122 4.06 -5.90 9.16
N LEU A 123 3.50 -5.00 8.34
CA LEU A 123 4.02 -4.59 7.04
C LEU A 123 4.27 -3.08 6.95
N GLY A 124 4.60 -2.43 8.08
CA GLY A 124 4.79 -0.99 8.16
C GLY A 124 3.53 -0.26 7.65
N TYR A 125 3.70 0.62 6.67
CA TYR A 125 2.64 1.40 6.05
C TYR A 125 1.55 0.52 5.44
N PHE A 126 1.88 -0.69 4.99
CA PHE A 126 0.92 -1.63 4.36
C PHE A 126 0.24 -2.56 5.38
N SER A 127 0.22 -2.19 6.67
CA SER A 127 -0.31 -3.05 7.74
C SER A 127 -1.84 -3.05 7.87
N ASP A 128 -2.53 -2.16 7.16
CA ASP A 128 -3.98 -2.08 7.14
C ASP A 128 -4.54 -2.25 5.72
N SER A 129 -5.78 -2.74 5.67
CA SER A 129 -6.45 -3.09 4.41
C SER A 129 -6.79 -1.89 3.52
N PRO A 130 -7.32 -0.76 4.05
CA PRO A 130 -7.50 0.46 3.25
C PRO A 130 -6.24 0.89 2.50
N THR A 131 -5.11 1.00 3.21
CA THR A 131 -3.84 1.41 2.61
C THR A 131 -3.37 0.43 1.53
N LEU A 132 -3.48 -0.88 1.76
CA LEU A 132 -3.07 -1.87 0.75
C LEU A 132 -4.02 -1.91 -0.47
N ILE A 133 -5.32 -1.61 -0.30
CA ILE A 133 -6.28 -1.45 -1.41
C ILE A 133 -5.86 -0.27 -2.29
N ASP A 134 -5.57 0.87 -1.68
CA ASP A 134 -5.16 2.08 -2.39
C ASP A 134 -3.84 1.86 -3.12
N PHE A 135 -2.85 1.27 -2.44
CA PHE A 135 -1.58 0.92 -3.06
C PHE A 135 -1.73 -0.06 -4.23
N THR A 136 -2.59 -1.07 -4.10
CA THR A 136 -2.93 -1.99 -5.20
C THR A 136 -3.45 -1.22 -6.40
N TYR A 137 -4.36 -0.28 -6.19
CA TYR A 137 -4.91 0.55 -7.27
C TYR A 137 -3.86 1.50 -7.87
N TRP A 138 -3.05 2.16 -7.04
CA TRP A 138 -2.02 3.09 -7.49
C TRP A 138 -0.91 2.37 -8.29
N CYS A 139 -0.62 1.11 -7.98
CA CYS A 139 0.28 0.26 -8.77
C CYS A 139 -0.34 -0.29 -10.06
N ASP A 140 -1.52 0.18 -10.46
CA ASP A 140 -2.28 -0.29 -11.62
C ASP A 140 -2.68 -1.77 -11.56
N GLN A 141 -2.77 -2.35 -10.35
CA GLN A 141 -3.15 -3.75 -10.16
C GLN A 141 -4.67 -3.89 -9.98
N PRO A 142 -5.27 -5.01 -10.41
CA PRO A 142 -6.72 -5.20 -10.36
C PRO A 142 -7.22 -5.46 -8.93
N VAL A 143 -7.69 -4.40 -8.26
CA VAL A 143 -8.32 -4.49 -6.92
C VAL A 143 -9.39 -5.61 -6.82
N PRO A 144 -10.30 -5.80 -7.80
CA PRO A 144 -11.28 -6.89 -7.72
C PRO A 144 -10.66 -8.29 -7.57
N THR A 145 -9.48 -8.53 -8.17
CA THR A 145 -8.76 -9.80 -8.05
C THR A 145 -8.23 -10.01 -6.64
N ALA A 146 -7.66 -8.96 -6.03
CA ALA A 146 -7.20 -9.01 -4.65
C ALA A 146 -8.35 -9.24 -3.67
N LEU A 147 -9.46 -8.53 -3.83
CA LEU A 147 -10.67 -8.72 -3.00
C LEU A 147 -11.26 -10.13 -3.15
N ALA A 148 -11.23 -10.71 -4.37
CA ALA A 148 -11.67 -12.08 -4.59
C ALA A 148 -10.77 -13.11 -3.86
N ARG A 149 -9.44 -12.91 -3.88
CA ARG A 149 -8.48 -13.75 -3.14
C ARG A 149 -8.68 -13.63 -1.63
N TRP A 150 -8.93 -12.42 -1.12
CA TRP A 150 -9.25 -12.22 0.28
C TRP A 150 -10.55 -12.92 0.67
N GLN A 151 -11.62 -12.79 -0.11
CA GLN A 151 -12.89 -13.48 0.12
C GLN A 151 -12.72 -15.02 0.19
N ALA A 152 -11.81 -15.57 -0.61
CA ALA A 152 -11.48 -16.99 -0.64
C ALA A 152 -10.59 -17.45 0.54
N THR A 153 -9.95 -16.50 1.26
CA THR A 153 -9.08 -16.79 2.41
C THR A 153 -9.92 -17.00 3.65
N ASP A 154 -10.17 -18.26 4.00
CA ASP A 154 -10.99 -18.67 5.15
C ASP A 154 -10.15 -18.84 6.42
N THR A 155 -9.64 -17.73 6.95
CA THR A 155 -8.90 -17.71 8.22
C THR A 155 -9.46 -16.67 9.17
N VAL A 156 -9.34 -16.95 10.48
CA VAL A 156 -9.71 -15.98 11.53
C VAL A 156 -8.96 -14.67 11.34
N THR A 157 -7.69 -14.75 10.95
CA THR A 157 -6.82 -13.60 10.71
C THR A 157 -7.32 -12.71 9.56
N ALA A 158 -7.67 -13.31 8.42
CA ALA A 158 -8.24 -12.57 7.30
C ALA A 158 -9.61 -11.97 7.64
N ALA A 159 -10.39 -12.63 8.52
CA ALA A 159 -11.66 -12.10 8.99
C ALA A 159 -11.50 -10.89 9.93
N HIS A 160 -10.43 -10.80 10.72
CA HIS A 160 -10.16 -9.62 11.56
C HIS A 160 -9.84 -8.39 10.71
N HIS A 161 -8.98 -8.52 9.69
CA HIS A 161 -8.77 -7.45 8.71
C HIS A 161 -10.07 -7.02 8.02
N LEU A 162 -11.00 -7.97 7.81
CA LEU A 162 -12.27 -7.70 7.16
C LEU A 162 -13.19 -6.92 8.10
N ALA A 163 -13.16 -7.22 9.40
CA ALA A 163 -13.85 -6.45 10.42
C ALA A 163 -13.33 -5.00 10.47
N ASP A 164 -12.01 -4.80 10.49
CA ASP A 164 -11.41 -3.47 10.46
C ASP A 164 -11.84 -2.69 9.22
N LEU A 165 -11.85 -3.32 8.04
CA LEU A 165 -12.30 -2.66 6.81
C LEU A 165 -13.79 -2.32 6.82
N VAL A 166 -14.65 -3.17 7.39
CA VAL A 166 -16.09 -2.90 7.55
C VAL A 166 -16.32 -1.73 8.50
N GLU A 167 -15.62 -1.71 9.64
CA GLU A 167 -15.68 -0.61 10.59
C GLU A 167 -15.21 0.69 9.94
N TRP A 168 -14.05 0.67 9.30
CA TRP A 168 -13.49 1.81 8.58
C TRP A 168 -14.46 2.33 7.50
N ALA A 169 -15.02 1.44 6.66
CA ALA A 169 -15.81 1.83 5.49
C ALA A 169 -17.21 2.35 5.81
N PHE A 170 -17.81 1.96 6.95
CA PHE A 170 -19.17 2.34 7.31
C PHE A 170 -19.28 3.33 8.47
N THR A 171 -18.17 3.66 9.14
CA THR A 171 -18.14 4.67 10.21
C THR A 171 -17.51 6.00 9.80
N GLY A 172 -17.18 6.16 8.52
CA GLY A 172 -16.68 7.41 7.97
C GLY A 172 -15.16 7.57 7.98
N GLY A 173 -14.41 6.46 7.94
CA GLY A 173 -13.00 6.53 7.56
C GLY A 173 -12.91 7.15 6.17
N GLU A 174 -12.40 8.37 6.07
CA GLU A 174 -11.93 8.93 4.80
C GLU A 174 -10.39 9.08 4.85
N PRO A 175 -9.67 8.88 3.73
CA PRO A 175 -10.11 8.35 2.43
C PRO A 175 -9.40 7.06 2.00
N ILE A 176 -10.19 6.10 1.55
CA ILE A 176 -9.84 5.13 0.49
C ILE A 176 -9.92 5.94 -0.81
N GLU A 177 -9.03 5.65 -1.74
CA GLU A 177 -8.97 6.27 -3.06
C GLU A 177 -10.39 6.32 -3.70
N PRO A 178 -10.90 7.52 -4.05
CA PRO A 178 -12.28 7.69 -4.53
C PRO A 178 -12.64 6.78 -5.71
N ALA A 179 -11.68 6.48 -6.59
CA ALA A 179 -11.87 5.63 -7.75
C ALA A 179 -12.21 4.17 -7.41
N VAL A 180 -11.80 3.67 -6.23
CA VAL A 180 -12.04 2.28 -5.80
C VAL A 180 -13.01 2.16 -4.64
N ARG A 181 -13.41 3.29 -4.03
CA ARG A 181 -14.36 3.31 -2.91
C ARG A 181 -15.65 2.54 -3.21
N GLN A 182 -16.33 2.86 -4.31
CA GLN A 182 -17.61 2.21 -4.63
C GLN A 182 -17.45 0.71 -4.91
N PRO A 183 -16.50 0.25 -5.75
CA PRO A 183 -16.21 -1.17 -5.90
C PRO A 183 -15.94 -1.93 -4.59
N VAL A 184 -15.21 -1.32 -3.65
CA VAL A 184 -14.94 -1.92 -2.33
C VAL A 184 -16.23 -2.02 -1.51
N LEU A 185 -17.04 -0.95 -1.48
CA LEU A 185 -18.32 -0.97 -0.78
C LEU A 185 -19.27 -2.03 -1.36
N ASP A 186 -19.35 -2.16 -2.68
CA ASP A 186 -20.18 -3.17 -3.34
C ASP A 186 -19.69 -4.60 -3.03
N TRP A 187 -18.38 -4.79 -2.91
CA TRP A 187 -17.81 -6.05 -2.45
C TRP A 187 -18.14 -6.34 -0.98
N LEU A 188 -17.97 -5.35 -0.09
CA LEU A 188 -18.32 -5.47 1.33
C LEU A 188 -19.80 -5.82 1.53
N ARG A 189 -20.69 -5.39 0.65
CA ARG A 189 -22.13 -5.68 0.74
C ARG A 189 -22.52 -7.12 0.42
N ARG A 190 -21.60 -7.95 -0.05
CA ARG A 190 -21.91 -9.34 -0.42
C ARG A 190 -22.23 -10.18 0.82
N PRO A 191 -23.23 -11.09 0.77
CA PRO A 191 -23.60 -11.95 1.90
C PRO A 191 -22.44 -12.74 2.52
N VAL A 192 -21.52 -13.21 1.67
CA VAL A 192 -20.31 -13.93 2.09
C VAL A 192 -19.45 -13.15 3.09
N VAL A 193 -19.43 -11.81 3.03
CA VAL A 193 -18.72 -10.97 4.01
C VAL A 193 -19.34 -11.12 5.39
N GLY A 194 -20.67 -11.03 5.48
CA GLY A 194 -21.40 -11.26 6.73
C GLY A 194 -21.19 -12.68 7.28
N GLU A 195 -21.26 -13.69 6.40
CA GLU A 195 -21.00 -15.09 6.77
C GLU A 195 -19.60 -15.28 7.37
N ARG A 196 -18.57 -14.63 6.81
CA ARG A 196 -17.19 -14.67 7.31
C ARG A 196 -17.05 -14.02 8.68
N LEU A 197 -17.62 -12.83 8.87
CA LEU A 197 -17.60 -12.12 10.15
C LEU A 197 -18.31 -12.93 11.25
N HIS A 198 -19.47 -13.51 10.90
CA HIS A 198 -20.23 -14.37 11.81
C HIS A 198 -19.44 -15.63 12.20
N ALA A 199 -18.88 -16.34 11.22
CA ALA A 199 -18.09 -17.56 11.45
C ALA A 199 -16.85 -17.29 12.34
N ALA A 200 -16.22 -16.12 12.17
CA ALA A 200 -15.09 -15.68 12.99
C ALA A 200 -15.48 -15.11 14.36
N LYS A 201 -16.78 -15.05 14.69
CA LYS A 201 -17.34 -14.49 15.94
C LYS A 201 -17.03 -13.00 16.15
N LEU A 202 -16.94 -12.23 15.08
CA LEU A 202 -16.67 -10.78 15.09
C LEU A 202 -18.00 -10.01 15.18
N ALA A 203 -18.64 -10.07 16.35
CA ALA A 203 -20.02 -9.62 16.53
C ALA A 203 -20.25 -8.14 16.17
N THR A 204 -19.37 -7.24 16.62
CA THR A 204 -19.48 -5.79 16.36
C THR A 204 -19.46 -5.48 14.86
N ALA A 205 -18.45 -5.98 14.14
CA ALA A 205 -18.35 -5.79 12.71
C ALA A 205 -19.50 -6.48 11.94
N HIS A 206 -19.94 -7.65 12.38
CA HIS A 206 -21.08 -8.35 11.78
C HIS A 206 -22.40 -7.57 11.95
N GLU A 207 -22.63 -6.97 13.12
CA GLU A 207 -23.78 -6.11 13.38
C GLU A 207 -23.74 -4.85 12.50
N LEU A 208 -22.59 -4.17 12.46
CA LEU A 208 -22.40 -3.00 11.60
C LEU A 208 -22.64 -3.35 10.12
N TRP A 209 -22.06 -4.46 9.64
CA TRP A 209 -22.31 -4.97 8.30
C TRP A 209 -23.81 -5.24 8.06
N THR A 210 -24.51 -5.88 9.00
CA THR A 210 -25.94 -6.19 8.86
C THR A 210 -26.76 -4.93 8.66
N VAL A 211 -26.48 -3.88 9.45
CA VAL A 211 -27.19 -2.59 9.37
C VAL A 211 -26.88 -1.87 8.05
N CYS A 212 -25.60 -1.80 7.67
CA CYS A 212 -25.12 -0.94 6.59
C CYS A 212 -25.14 -1.60 5.20
N ALA A 213 -24.99 -2.92 5.14
CA ALA A 213 -25.01 -3.69 3.90
C ALA A 213 -26.36 -4.41 3.67
N GLY A 214 -26.97 -4.95 4.72
CA GLY A 214 -28.19 -5.76 4.63
C GLY A 214 -29.50 -4.98 4.72
N GLY A 215 -29.50 -3.81 5.38
CA GLY A 215 -30.73 -3.11 5.79
C GLY A 215 -31.21 -1.96 4.89
N GLY A 216 -30.50 -1.61 3.81
CA GLY A 216 -30.85 -0.46 2.97
C GLY A 216 -30.72 0.91 3.67
N LEU A 217 -30.22 0.94 4.91
CA LEU A 217 -29.87 2.17 5.62
C LEU A 217 -28.53 2.67 5.08
N SER A 218 -28.50 3.95 4.68
CA SER A 218 -27.28 4.61 4.24
C SER A 218 -26.37 4.86 5.45
N CYS A 219 -25.48 3.93 5.76
CA CYS A 219 -24.25 4.25 6.49
C CYS A 219 -23.32 5.05 5.56
N ARG A 220 -22.55 5.98 6.12
CA ARG A 220 -21.86 7.06 5.38
C ARG A 220 -20.43 6.71 5.01
#